data_AF-A0A4P5UL91-F1
#
_entry.id   AF-A0A4P5UL91-F1
#
_cell.length_a   1.000
_cell.length_b   1.000
_cell.length_c   1.000
_cell.angle_alpha   90.00
_cell.angle_beta   90.00
_cell.angle_gamma   90.00
#
_symmetry.space_group_name_H-M   'P 1'
#
loop_
_entity.id
_entity.type
_entity.pdbx_description
1 polymer ?
#
loop_
_entity_poly.entity_id
_entity_poly.type
_entity_poly.pdbx_seq_one_letter_code
_entity_poly.pdbx_strand_id
1 'polypeptide(L)'
;MGLKERGIKLKVGVLVYNCIVLTVAVAITVAMVSFLIISVLNNSFKNLSLDAFVSSAFVGIYSGVLIYLLIPLAKGMNTAIVARLFSIVMVSGIILSMLTNSNPNWWQVNFSYLGWGNGISSISFNMTIVMAGLLVIALSTQFTNDLKRSKHIFNKKDVNLNILSLLFIILGIDMASLGLFPYDRAPLVHDILGYSMLIIFGVIVLSLRFIFPKIDKTFLTNSYLTLALIAFCYVLFAFVGYFSLTAFELIGFIITFGWLLMFVRKISMMSKVGQT
;
A
#
# COMPACT_ATOMS: atom_id res chain seq x y z
N MET A 1 -20.32 -4.41 38.21
CA MET A 1 -19.96 -5.42 37.18
C MET A 1 -19.04 -4.75 36.17
N GLY A 2 -17.73 -4.75 36.45
CA GLY A 2 -16.76 -3.88 35.78
C GLY A 2 -16.01 -4.60 34.66
N LEU A 3 -16.36 -4.30 33.41
CA LEU A 3 -15.49 -4.59 32.27
C LEU A 3 -14.39 -3.54 32.23
N LYS A 4 -13.33 -3.78 33.01
CA LYS A 4 -12.07 -3.04 32.88
C LYS A 4 -11.43 -3.52 31.57
N GLU A 5 -11.77 -2.89 30.46
CA GLU A 5 -11.04 -3.03 29.20
C GLU A 5 -9.58 -2.63 29.43
N ARG A 6 -8.77 -3.60 29.85
CA ARG A 6 -7.31 -3.45 29.87
C ARG A 6 -6.82 -3.64 28.44
N GLY A 7 -7.11 -2.64 27.61
CA GLY A 7 -6.47 -2.47 26.31
C GLY A 7 -4.96 -2.48 26.51
N ILE A 8 -4.25 -3.15 25.60
CA ILE A 8 -2.80 -3.08 25.54
C ILE A 8 -2.45 -1.59 25.42
N LYS A 9 -1.87 -1.00 26.47
CA LYS A 9 -1.38 0.39 26.42
C LYS A 9 -0.25 0.43 25.40
N LEU A 10 -0.56 0.87 24.18
CA LEU A 10 0.43 1.26 23.19
C LEU A 10 1.29 2.37 23.81
N LYS A 11 2.60 2.33 23.55
CA LYS A 11 3.46 3.46 23.93
C LYS A 11 2.93 4.71 23.22
N VAL A 12 2.79 5.81 23.96
CA VAL A 12 2.24 7.08 23.43
C VAL A 12 2.89 7.48 22.10
N GLY A 13 4.21 7.28 21.95
CA GLY A 13 4.91 7.56 20.70
C GLY A 13 4.41 6.77 19.47
N VAL A 14 4.01 5.51 19.64
CA VAL A 14 3.47 4.68 18.53
C VAL A 14 2.08 5.15 18.13
N LEU A 15 1.27 5.55 19.11
CA LEU A 15 -0.05 6.15 18.86
C LEU A 15 0.08 7.47 18.10
N VAL A 16 0.97 8.36 18.54
CA VAL A 16 1.23 9.65 17.89
C VAL A 16 1.73 9.45 16.46
N TYR A 17 2.72 8.58 16.27
CA TYR A 17 3.24 8.24 14.94
C TYR A 17 2.13 7.73 14.02
N ASN A 18 1.37 6.71 14.44
CA ASN A 18 0.29 6.15 13.63
C ASN A 18 -0.80 7.19 13.32
N CYS A 19 -1.15 8.05 14.28
CA CYS A 19 -2.14 9.11 14.08
C CYS A 19 -1.68 10.13 13.03
N ILE A 20 -0.42 10.57 13.11
CA ILE A 20 0.16 11.50 12.13
C ILE A 20 0.21 10.83 10.75
N VAL A 21 0.80 9.64 10.65
CA VAL A 21 0.97 8.94 9.37
C VAL A 21 -0.39 8.65 8.73
N LEU A 22 -1.37 8.14 9.48
CA LEU A 22 -2.68 7.83 8.92
C LEU A 22 -3.45 9.10 8.52
N THR A 23 -3.34 10.19 9.30
CA THR A 23 -3.94 11.48 8.94
C THR A 23 -3.34 12.02 7.64
N VAL A 24 -2.01 12.06 7.54
CA VAL A 24 -1.29 12.53 6.34
C VAL A 24 -1.60 11.63 5.15
N ALA A 25 -1.66 10.32 5.36
CA ALA A 25 -2.00 9.36 4.32
C ALA A 25 -3.40 9.58 3.77
N VAL A 26 -4.39 9.71 4.65
CA VAL A 26 -5.77 9.98 4.26
C VAL A 26 -5.87 11.33 3.55
N ALA A 27 -5.21 12.38 4.05
CA ALA A 27 -5.24 13.71 3.41
C ALA A 27 -4.67 13.67 1.97
N ILE A 28 -3.51 13.04 1.78
CA ILE A 28 -2.90 12.89 0.45
C ILE A 28 -3.76 12.00 -0.45
N THR A 29 -4.32 10.90 0.08
CA THR A 29 -5.24 10.03 -0.67
C THR A 29 -6.44 10.83 -1.18
N VAL A 30 -7.06 11.61 -0.31
CA VAL A 30 -8.19 12.47 -0.67
C VAL A 30 -7.78 13.48 -1.73
N ALA A 31 -6.64 14.15 -1.58
CA ALA A 31 -6.15 15.11 -2.58
C ALA A 31 -5.91 14.45 -3.95
N MET A 32 -5.27 13.28 -3.98
CA MET A 32 -4.99 12.54 -5.22
C MET A 32 -6.26 12.03 -5.90
N VAL A 33 -7.19 11.46 -5.14
CA VAL A 33 -8.49 11.01 -5.65
C VAL A 33 -9.32 12.19 -6.14
N SER A 34 -9.30 13.32 -5.42
CA SER A 34 -9.96 14.56 -5.84
C SER A 34 -9.40 15.02 -7.20
N PHE A 35 -8.08 15.08 -7.31
CA PHE A 35 -7.40 15.51 -8.54
C PHE A 35 -7.72 14.58 -9.72
N LEU A 36 -7.75 13.26 -9.48
CA LEU A 36 -8.14 12.28 -10.50
C LEU A 36 -9.58 12.50 -10.97
N ILE A 37 -10.54 12.67 -10.05
CA ILE A 37 -11.94 12.92 -10.39
C ILE A 37 -12.07 14.23 -11.20
N ILE A 38 -11.44 15.30 -10.74
CA ILE A 38 -11.46 16.60 -11.43
C ILE A 38 -10.83 16.48 -12.82
N SER A 39 -9.73 15.74 -12.96
CA SER A 39 -9.07 15.52 -14.26
C SER A 39 -9.98 14.77 -15.24
N VAL A 40 -10.72 13.76 -14.77
CA VAL A 40 -11.68 13.02 -15.60
C VAL A 40 -12.84 13.93 -16.00
N LEU A 41 -13.41 14.69 -15.07
CA LEU A 41 -14.50 15.63 -15.34
C LEU A 41 -14.07 16.71 -16.35
N ASN A 42 -12.91 17.33 -16.15
CA ASN A 42 -12.40 18.37 -17.04
C ASN A 42 -12.16 17.86 -18.47
N ASN A 43 -11.71 16.61 -18.63
CA ASN A 43 -11.55 15.98 -19.93
C ASN A 43 -12.87 15.56 -20.59
N SER A 44 -13.89 15.25 -19.78
CA SER A 44 -15.21 14.79 -20.24
C SER A 44 -16.12 15.95 -20.62
N PHE A 45 -16.08 17.06 -19.88
CA PHE A 45 -16.94 18.23 -20.06
C PHE A 45 -16.15 19.43 -20.63
N LYS A 46 -15.60 19.27 -21.83
CA LYS A 46 -14.80 20.32 -22.48
C LYS A 46 -15.65 21.59 -22.69
N ASN A 47 -15.08 22.74 -22.36
CA ASN A 47 -15.71 24.07 -22.45
C ASN A 47 -16.89 24.31 -21.49
N LEU A 48 -17.15 23.40 -20.54
CA LEU A 48 -18.12 23.66 -19.49
C LEU A 48 -17.53 24.66 -18.49
N SER A 49 -18.03 25.88 -18.50
CA SER A 49 -17.78 26.86 -17.44
C SER A 49 -18.98 26.92 -16.52
N LEU A 50 -18.76 26.72 -15.21
CA LEU A 50 -19.80 26.87 -14.19
C LEU A 50 -19.69 28.26 -13.57
N ASP A 51 -20.83 28.90 -13.30
CA ASP A 51 -20.84 30.15 -12.52
C ASP A 51 -20.40 29.90 -11.06
N ALA A 52 -20.15 30.98 -10.34
CA ALA A 52 -19.65 30.93 -8.96
C ALA A 52 -20.63 30.23 -8.00
N PHE A 53 -21.94 30.37 -8.19
CA PHE A 53 -22.95 29.77 -7.32
C PHE A 53 -22.99 28.25 -7.50
N VAL A 54 -23.07 27.78 -8.74
CA VAL A 54 -23.08 26.34 -9.06
C VAL A 54 -21.76 25.69 -8.64
N SER A 55 -20.62 26.33 -8.92
CA SER A 55 -19.30 25.83 -8.51
C SER A 55 -19.16 25.69 -6.99
N SER A 56 -19.65 26.68 -6.24
CA SER A 56 -19.63 26.66 -4.76
C SER A 56 -20.50 25.53 -4.21
N ALA A 57 -21.68 25.30 -4.81
CA ALA A 57 -22.56 24.20 -4.44
C ALA A 57 -21.89 22.83 -4.65
N PHE A 58 -21.20 22.62 -5.80
CA PHE A 58 -20.45 21.39 -6.06
C PHE A 58 -19.34 21.16 -5.03
N VAL A 59 -18.54 22.19 -4.70
CA VAL A 59 -17.48 22.08 -3.69
C VAL A 59 -18.06 21.77 -2.31
N GLY A 60 -19.18 22.40 -1.95
CA GLY A 60 -19.88 22.15 -0.69
C GLY A 60 -20.39 20.71 -0.57
N ILE A 61 -21.07 20.20 -1.60
CA ILE A 61 -21.55 18.81 -1.67
C ILE A 61 -20.36 17.84 -1.62
N TYR A 62 -19.33 18.08 -2.42
CA TYR A 62 -18.13 17.25 -2.46
C TYR A 62 -17.45 17.16 -1.09
N SER A 63 -17.27 18.31 -0.43
CA SER A 63 -16.69 18.38 0.92
C SER A 63 -17.56 17.66 1.95
N GLY A 64 -18.89 17.81 1.88
CA GLY A 64 -19.83 17.10 2.74
C GLY A 64 -19.76 15.58 2.59
N VAL A 65 -19.71 15.09 1.35
CA VAL A 65 -19.55 13.66 1.05
C VAL A 65 -18.21 13.14 1.57
N LEU A 66 -17.11 13.88 1.36
CA LEU A 66 -15.80 13.51 1.89
C LEU A 66 -15.84 13.37 3.41
N ILE A 67 -16.36 14.37 4.12
CA ILE A 67 -16.46 14.34 5.59
C ILE A 67 -17.30 13.14 6.05
N TYR A 68 -18.44 12.89 5.39
CA TYR A 68 -19.31 11.75 5.69
C TYR A 68 -18.60 10.41 5.55
N LEU A 69 -17.75 10.24 4.53
CA LEU A 69 -16.98 9.01 4.30
C LEU A 69 -15.78 8.88 5.26
N LEU A 70 -15.14 9.99 5.63
CA LEU A 70 -13.94 9.99 6.47
C LEU A 70 -14.22 9.73 7.96
N ILE A 71 -15.35 10.18 8.49
CA ILE A 71 -15.72 9.96 9.91
C ILE A 71 -15.77 8.47 10.28
N PRO A 72 -16.53 7.59 9.59
CA PRO A 72 -16.57 6.17 9.92
C PRO A 72 -15.24 5.47 9.65
N LEU A 73 -14.48 5.91 8.64
CA LEU A 73 -13.13 5.42 8.35
C LEU A 73 -12.19 5.66 9.55
N ALA A 74 -12.19 6.88 10.08
CA ALA A 74 -11.37 7.27 11.23
C ALA A 74 -11.76 6.52 12.51
N LYS A 75 -13.06 6.34 12.76
CA LYS A 75 -13.58 5.62 13.93
C LYS A 75 -13.33 4.11 13.86
N GLY A 76 -13.32 3.52 12.67
CA GLY A 76 -13.24 2.08 12.46
C GLY A 76 -11.85 1.52 12.17
N MET A 77 -10.79 2.33 12.30
CA MET A 77 -9.43 2.02 11.83
C MET A 77 -8.94 0.64 12.29
N ASN A 78 -8.63 -0.24 11.32
CA ASN A 78 -8.10 -1.58 11.55
C ASN A 78 -7.18 -2.00 10.39
N THR A 79 -6.54 -3.16 10.50
CA THR A 79 -5.64 -3.71 9.46
C THR A 79 -6.29 -3.72 8.07
N ALA A 80 -7.56 -4.13 7.97
CA ALA A 80 -8.26 -4.18 6.68
C ALA A 80 -8.60 -2.80 6.11
N ILE A 81 -8.78 -1.77 6.94
CA ILE A 81 -8.95 -0.38 6.48
C ILE A 81 -7.62 0.18 5.95
N VAL A 82 -6.52 -0.02 6.66
CA VAL A 82 -5.19 0.45 6.21
C VAL A 82 -4.81 -0.19 4.87
N ALA A 83 -5.06 -1.48 4.71
CA ALA A 83 -4.83 -2.17 3.44
C ALA A 83 -5.71 -1.61 2.30
N ARG A 84 -6.99 -1.30 2.57
CA ARG A 84 -7.87 -0.65 1.58
C ARG A 84 -7.40 0.75 1.20
N LEU A 85 -6.93 1.54 2.17
CA LEU A 85 -6.33 2.84 1.89
C LEU A 85 -5.10 2.72 1.00
N PHE A 86 -4.20 1.77 1.32
CA PHE A 86 -3.06 1.44 0.47
C PHE A 86 -3.50 1.10 -0.96
N SER A 87 -4.55 0.28 -1.12
CA SER A 87 -5.12 -0.04 -2.43
C SER A 87 -5.60 1.19 -3.20
N ILE A 88 -6.38 2.06 -2.55
CA ILE A 88 -6.95 3.25 -3.18
C ILE A 88 -5.82 4.21 -3.59
N VAL A 89 -4.83 4.43 -2.72
CA VAL A 89 -3.64 5.26 -3.02
C VAL A 89 -2.91 4.73 -4.24
N MET A 90 -2.55 3.44 -4.25
CA MET A 90 -1.81 2.85 -5.35
C MET A 90 -2.56 2.96 -6.67
N VAL A 91 -3.83 2.55 -6.72
CA VAL A 91 -4.61 2.54 -7.96
C VAL A 91 -4.83 3.96 -8.47
N SER A 92 -5.29 4.87 -7.61
CA SER A 92 -5.57 6.25 -8.03
C SER A 92 -4.31 6.98 -8.48
N GLY A 93 -3.21 6.80 -7.75
CA GLY A 93 -1.93 7.42 -8.03
C GLY A 93 -1.29 6.93 -9.31
N ILE A 94 -1.27 5.62 -9.55
CA ILE A 94 -0.74 5.04 -10.79
C ILE A 94 -1.55 5.51 -12.00
N ILE A 95 -2.89 5.44 -11.93
CA ILE A 95 -3.77 5.90 -13.02
C ILE A 95 -3.55 7.39 -13.29
N LEU A 96 -3.50 8.21 -12.24
CA LEU A 96 -3.24 9.63 -12.39
C LEU A 96 -1.90 9.91 -13.07
N SER A 97 -0.88 9.15 -12.70
CA SER A 97 0.46 9.26 -13.30
C SER A 97 0.45 8.88 -14.77
N MET A 98 -0.26 7.81 -15.15
CA MET A 98 -0.42 7.40 -16.54
C MET A 98 -1.16 8.46 -17.37
N LEU A 99 -2.26 9.02 -16.83
CA LEU A 99 -3.07 10.02 -17.52
C LEU A 99 -2.35 11.35 -17.74
N THR A 100 -1.43 11.70 -16.84
CA THR A 100 -0.70 12.98 -16.87
C THR A 100 0.70 12.86 -17.47
N ASN A 101 1.10 11.67 -17.93
CA ASN A 101 2.40 11.48 -18.56
C ASN A 101 2.41 12.05 -19.98
N SER A 102 3.45 12.81 -20.31
CA SER A 102 3.59 13.45 -21.62
C SER A 102 4.13 12.50 -22.69
N ASN A 103 4.83 11.42 -22.31
CA ASN A 103 5.40 10.47 -23.27
C ASN A 103 4.41 9.31 -23.52
N PRO A 104 3.81 9.17 -24.72
CA PRO A 104 2.86 8.11 -25.00
C PRO A 104 3.47 6.69 -24.99
N ASN A 105 4.81 6.59 -25.10
CA ASN A 105 5.55 5.34 -25.15
C ASN A 105 6.27 5.02 -23.83
N TRP A 106 5.89 5.66 -22.71
CA TRP A 106 6.49 5.44 -21.39
C TRP A 106 6.57 3.95 -21.01
N TRP A 107 5.57 3.17 -21.40
CA TRP A 107 5.43 1.75 -21.10
C TRP A 107 6.48 0.86 -21.77
N GLN A 108 7.21 1.37 -22.76
CA GLN A 108 8.30 0.63 -23.43
C GLN A 108 9.61 0.68 -22.64
N VAL A 109 9.73 1.59 -21.67
CA VAL A 109 10.96 1.77 -20.87
C VAL A 109 10.91 0.91 -19.61
N ASN A 110 10.17 1.37 -18.60
CA ASN A 110 9.93 0.68 -17.34
C ASN A 110 8.70 1.29 -16.65
N PHE A 111 8.18 0.62 -15.62
CA PHE A 111 7.05 1.11 -14.84
C PHE A 111 7.43 2.36 -14.02
N SER A 112 8.67 2.43 -13.53
CA SER A 112 9.18 3.58 -12.79
C SER A 112 9.37 4.84 -13.63
N TYR A 113 9.27 4.76 -14.96
CA TYR A 113 9.27 5.92 -15.86
C TYR A 113 8.15 6.90 -15.53
N LEU A 114 7.04 6.44 -14.94
CA LEU A 114 5.97 7.31 -14.45
C LEU A 114 6.49 8.31 -13.38
N GLY A 115 7.57 7.98 -12.69
CA GLY A 115 8.28 8.84 -11.73
C GLY A 115 9.36 9.76 -12.34
N TRP A 116 9.57 9.72 -13.66
CA TRP A 116 10.66 10.40 -14.34
C TRP A 116 10.41 11.91 -14.54
N GLY A 117 11.42 12.74 -14.24
CA GLY A 117 11.37 14.19 -14.44
C GLY A 117 10.61 14.95 -13.35
N ASN A 118 10.03 16.10 -13.71
CA ASN A 118 9.42 17.06 -12.75
C ASN A 118 7.94 17.38 -13.03
N GLY A 119 7.29 16.64 -13.93
CA GLY A 119 5.89 16.87 -14.30
C GLY A 119 4.89 16.34 -13.27
N ILE A 120 3.59 16.57 -13.53
CA ILE A 120 2.49 16.07 -12.69
C ILE A 120 2.53 14.54 -12.57
N SER A 121 2.90 13.84 -13.65
CA SER A 121 3.09 12.37 -13.65
C SER A 121 4.12 11.93 -12.61
N SER A 122 5.31 12.54 -12.63
CA SER A 122 6.39 12.25 -11.67
C SER A 122 5.98 12.52 -10.23
N ILE A 123 5.39 13.69 -9.96
CA ILE A 123 4.93 14.03 -8.61
C ILE A 123 3.88 13.03 -8.14
N SER A 124 2.90 12.71 -9.00
CA SER A 124 1.83 11.77 -8.68
C SER A 124 2.39 10.38 -8.37
N PHE A 125 3.26 9.84 -9.23
CA PHE A 125 3.81 8.49 -9.07
C PHE A 125 4.69 8.41 -7.82
N ASN A 126 5.65 9.32 -7.69
CA ASN A 126 6.60 9.30 -6.59
C ASN A 126 5.93 9.50 -5.24
N MET A 127 4.96 10.43 -5.13
CA MET A 127 4.18 10.62 -3.90
C MET A 127 3.28 9.41 -3.59
N THR A 128 2.75 8.73 -4.61
CA THR A 128 2.00 7.47 -4.44
C THR A 128 2.87 6.43 -3.76
N ILE A 129 4.07 6.22 -4.28
CA ILE A 129 5.02 5.22 -3.81
C ILE A 129 5.52 5.55 -2.39
N VAL A 130 5.83 6.82 -2.11
CA VAL A 130 6.12 7.32 -0.75
C VAL A 130 4.99 6.97 0.21
N MET A 131 3.76 7.31 -0.16
CA MET A 131 2.61 7.13 0.72
C MET A 131 2.28 5.66 0.94
N ALA A 132 2.38 4.86 -0.11
CA ALA A 132 2.18 3.43 -0.06
C ALA A 132 3.19 2.75 0.88
N GLY A 133 4.46 3.17 0.84
CA GLY A 133 5.47 2.71 1.80
C GLY A 133 5.12 3.05 3.25
N LEU A 134 4.70 4.29 3.53
CA LEU A 134 4.23 4.70 4.86
C LEU A 134 3.00 3.90 5.34
N LEU A 135 2.07 3.60 4.43
CA LEU A 135 0.90 2.76 4.73
C LEU A 135 1.28 1.30 5.00
N VAL A 136 2.31 0.76 4.34
CA VAL A 136 2.86 -0.58 4.64
C VAL A 136 3.48 -0.60 6.04
N ILE A 137 4.19 0.46 6.45
CA ILE A 137 4.71 0.61 7.82
C ILE A 137 3.54 0.67 8.83
N ALA A 138 2.52 1.48 8.56
CA ALA A 138 1.34 1.56 9.41
C ALA A 138 0.62 0.20 9.51
N LEU A 139 0.47 -0.50 8.38
CA LEU A 139 -0.11 -1.84 8.29
C LEU A 139 0.66 -2.83 9.17
N SER A 140 2.00 -2.76 9.17
CA SER A 140 2.86 -3.57 10.03
C SER A 140 2.50 -3.44 11.50
N THR A 141 2.37 -2.21 11.97
CA THR A 141 2.01 -1.96 13.37
C THR A 141 0.59 -2.45 13.67
N GLN A 142 -0.37 -2.27 12.76
CA GLN A 142 -1.75 -2.65 12.99
C GLN A 142 -1.96 -4.15 13.03
N PHE A 143 -1.43 -4.90 12.05
CA PHE A 143 -1.59 -6.35 12.05
C PHE A 143 -0.89 -6.97 13.27
N THR A 144 0.25 -6.41 13.68
CA THR A 144 0.98 -6.88 14.87
C THR A 144 0.18 -6.66 16.15
N ASN A 145 -0.48 -5.50 16.26
CA ASN A 145 -1.34 -5.18 17.40
C ASN A 145 -2.59 -6.07 17.43
N ASP A 146 -3.23 -6.27 16.27
CA ASP A 146 -4.41 -7.13 16.13
C ASP A 146 -4.09 -8.57 16.53
N LEU A 147 -2.93 -9.10 16.11
CA LEU A 147 -2.48 -10.45 16.49
C LEU A 147 -2.09 -10.55 17.97
N LYS A 148 -1.38 -9.56 18.53
CA LYS A 148 -1.01 -9.56 19.96
C LYS A 148 -2.22 -9.43 20.90
N ARG A 149 -3.34 -8.87 20.43
CA ARG A 149 -4.60 -8.82 21.18
C ARG A 149 -5.25 -10.21 21.25
N SER A 150 -5.01 -11.07 20.26
CA SER A 150 -5.46 -12.46 20.21
C SER A 150 -4.55 -13.37 21.06
N LYS A 151 -4.73 -13.32 22.39
CA LYS A 151 -3.89 -14.03 23.38
C LYS A 151 -3.85 -15.54 23.21
N HIS A 152 -4.86 -16.13 22.56
CA HIS A 152 -4.93 -17.57 22.31
C HIS A 152 -3.95 -18.04 21.23
N ILE A 153 -3.47 -17.13 20.38
CA ILE A 153 -2.59 -17.46 19.25
C ILE A 153 -1.17 -16.96 19.53
N PHE A 154 -1.02 -15.79 20.16
CA PHE A 154 0.27 -15.15 20.34
C PHE A 154 0.49 -14.55 21.72
N ASN A 155 1.71 -14.72 22.23
CA ASN A 155 2.19 -14.03 23.42
C ASN A 155 2.77 -12.65 23.07
N LYS A 156 2.73 -11.72 24.02
CA LYS A 156 3.26 -10.35 23.85
C LYS A 156 4.75 -10.31 23.47
N LYS A 157 5.52 -11.35 23.81
CA LYS A 157 6.96 -11.50 23.56
C LYS A 157 7.29 -12.35 22.32
N ASP A 158 6.31 -12.66 21.47
CA ASP A 158 6.58 -13.50 20.30
C ASP A 158 7.57 -12.82 19.35
N VAL A 159 8.79 -13.36 19.29
CA VAL A 159 9.91 -12.82 18.51
C VAL A 159 9.61 -12.94 17.02
N ASN A 160 8.90 -13.99 16.60
CA ASN A 160 8.61 -14.23 15.19
C ASN A 160 7.67 -13.16 14.62
N LEU A 161 6.68 -12.73 15.40
CA LEU A 161 5.81 -11.61 15.02
C LEU A 161 6.56 -10.28 14.92
N ASN A 162 7.52 -10.03 15.82
CA ASN A 162 8.33 -8.82 15.76
C ASN A 162 9.26 -8.81 14.55
N ILE A 163 9.83 -9.96 14.18
CA ILE A 163 10.63 -10.12 12.96
C ILE A 163 9.76 -9.84 11.73
N LEU A 164 8.56 -10.43 11.65
CA LEU A 164 7.63 -10.16 10.56
C LEU A 164 7.29 -8.67 10.45
N SER A 165 6.98 -8.04 11.58
CA SER A 165 6.70 -6.61 11.63
C SER A 165 7.89 -5.79 11.12
N LEU A 166 9.11 -6.14 11.54
CA LEU A 166 10.34 -5.49 11.07
C LEU A 166 10.52 -5.64 9.56
N LEU A 167 10.31 -6.83 9.00
CA LEU A 167 10.41 -7.06 7.55
C LEU A 167 9.44 -6.19 6.77
N PHE A 168 8.18 -6.06 7.22
CA PHE A 168 7.21 -5.15 6.61
C PHE A 168 7.61 -3.68 6.78
N ILE A 169 8.22 -3.30 7.90
CA ILE A 169 8.72 -1.93 8.11
C ILE A 169 9.84 -1.63 7.11
N ILE A 170 10.81 -2.53 6.96
CA ILE A 170 11.91 -2.37 5.98
C ILE A 170 11.33 -2.31 4.57
N LEU A 171 10.39 -3.19 4.21
CA LEU A 171 9.71 -3.16 2.91
C LEU A 171 9.02 -1.81 2.65
N GLY A 172 8.35 -1.25 3.66
CA GLY A 172 7.72 0.06 3.56
C GLY A 172 8.72 1.23 3.48
N ILE A 173 9.88 1.11 4.13
CA ILE A 173 10.99 2.08 4.01
C ILE A 173 11.58 2.04 2.61
N ASP A 174 11.83 0.85 2.07
CA ASP A 174 12.37 0.68 0.72
C ASP A 174 11.41 1.26 -0.32
N MET A 175 10.12 0.93 -0.18
CA MET A 175 9.07 1.49 -1.02
C MET A 175 9.00 3.00 -0.90
N ALA A 176 9.03 3.56 0.31
CA ALA A 176 9.00 5.02 0.45
C ALA A 176 10.24 5.69 -0.15
N SER A 177 11.41 5.06 0.02
CA SER A 177 12.68 5.53 -0.51
C SER A 177 12.70 5.49 -2.04
N LEU A 178 12.08 4.49 -2.68
CA LEU A 178 11.95 4.43 -4.15
C LEU A 178 11.26 5.66 -4.73
N GLY A 179 10.24 6.20 -4.05
CA GLY A 179 9.58 7.43 -4.46
C GLY A 179 10.41 8.70 -4.17
N LEU A 180 11.26 8.68 -3.14
CA LEU A 180 12.17 9.80 -2.83
C LEU A 180 13.40 9.83 -3.73
N PHE A 181 13.81 8.69 -4.26
CA PHE A 181 14.94 8.52 -5.17
C PHE A 181 14.49 7.98 -6.53
N PRO A 182 13.87 8.82 -7.38
CA PRO A 182 13.48 8.44 -8.74
C PRO A 182 14.69 8.00 -9.58
N TYR A 183 14.43 7.11 -10.53
CA TYR A 183 15.46 6.47 -11.36
C TYR A 183 16.33 7.47 -12.14
N ASP A 184 15.77 8.58 -12.62
CA ASP A 184 16.52 9.61 -13.37
C ASP A 184 17.56 10.37 -12.55
N ARG A 185 17.39 10.42 -11.22
CA ARG A 185 18.26 11.19 -10.32
C ARG A 185 19.22 10.30 -9.56
N ALA A 186 18.82 9.08 -9.25
CA ALA A 186 19.60 8.17 -8.42
C ALA A 186 19.42 6.70 -8.87
N PRO A 187 19.85 6.33 -10.09
CA PRO A 187 19.55 5.02 -10.69
C PRO A 187 20.09 3.86 -9.84
N LEU A 188 21.33 3.96 -9.35
CA LEU A 188 21.93 2.92 -8.50
C LEU A 188 21.15 2.70 -7.20
N VAL A 189 20.73 3.78 -6.53
CA VAL A 189 19.94 3.70 -5.30
C VAL A 189 18.56 3.12 -5.60
N HIS A 190 17.93 3.58 -6.68
CA HIS A 190 16.63 3.10 -7.13
C HIS A 190 16.64 1.58 -7.38
N ASP A 191 17.63 1.08 -8.12
CA ASP A 191 17.75 -0.34 -8.44
C ASP A 191 17.99 -1.18 -7.19
N ILE A 192 18.88 -0.74 -6.29
CA ILE A 192 19.13 -1.43 -5.02
C ILE A 192 17.85 -1.56 -4.20
N LEU A 193 17.06 -0.48 -4.09
CA LEU A 193 15.78 -0.48 -3.36
C LEU A 193 14.74 -1.38 -4.04
N GLY A 194 14.69 -1.38 -5.37
CA GLY A 194 13.80 -2.27 -6.14
C GLY A 194 14.12 -3.75 -5.90
N TYR A 195 15.41 -4.11 -5.96
CA TYR A 195 15.85 -5.48 -5.69
C TYR A 195 15.67 -5.88 -4.22
N SER A 196 15.94 -4.98 -3.27
CA SER A 196 15.76 -5.28 -1.84
C SER A 196 14.30 -5.56 -1.50
N MET A 197 13.35 -4.82 -2.09
CA MET A 197 11.91 -5.09 -1.92
C MET A 197 11.53 -6.51 -2.34
N LEU A 198 12.03 -6.96 -3.50
CA LEU A 198 11.76 -8.32 -4.00
C LEU A 198 12.33 -9.39 -3.06
N ILE A 199 13.56 -9.20 -2.57
CA ILE A 199 14.22 -10.11 -1.65
C ILE A 199 13.49 -10.15 -0.31
N ILE A 200 13.17 -9.00 0.28
CA ILE A 200 12.45 -8.91 1.55
C ILE A 200 11.06 -9.54 1.44
N PHE A 201 10.35 -9.30 0.34
CA PHE A 201 9.07 -9.96 0.07
C PHE A 201 9.22 -11.49 0.04
N GLY A 202 10.25 -12.00 -0.65
CA GLY A 202 10.62 -13.41 -0.63
C GLY A 202 10.83 -13.94 0.79
N VAL A 203 11.62 -13.24 1.59
CA VAL A 203 11.89 -13.61 3.00
C VAL A 203 10.60 -13.60 3.83
N ILE A 204 9.72 -12.61 3.67
CA ILE A 204 8.42 -12.55 4.35
C ILE A 204 7.61 -13.81 4.04
N VAL A 205 7.46 -14.16 2.76
CA VAL A 205 6.66 -15.30 2.36
C VAL A 205 7.27 -16.63 2.83
N LEU A 206 8.59 -16.82 2.67
CA LEU A 206 9.28 -18.03 3.11
C LEU A 206 9.27 -18.21 4.63
N SER A 207 9.31 -17.11 5.38
CA SER A 207 9.29 -17.14 6.84
C SER A 207 7.90 -17.44 7.43
N LEU A 208 6.80 -17.36 6.66
CA LEU A 208 5.44 -17.56 7.14
C LEU A 208 5.23 -18.88 7.88
N ARG A 209 5.82 -19.99 7.39
CA ARG A 209 5.70 -21.30 8.03
C ARG A 209 6.30 -21.32 9.44
N PHE A 210 7.38 -20.58 9.66
CA PHE A 210 8.05 -20.48 10.96
C PHE A 210 7.34 -19.51 11.89
N ILE A 211 6.79 -18.41 11.34
CA ILE A 211 6.08 -17.39 12.11
C ILE A 211 4.70 -17.89 12.54
N PHE A 212 4.00 -18.63 11.67
CA PHE A 212 2.67 -19.17 11.93
C PHE A 212 2.65 -20.71 11.77
N PRO A 213 3.19 -21.48 12.73
CA PRO A 213 3.29 -22.94 12.59
C PRO A 213 1.95 -23.66 12.41
N LYS A 214 0.85 -23.05 12.88
CA LYS A 214 -0.53 -23.59 12.81
C LYS A 214 -1.39 -22.90 11.74
N ILE A 215 -0.79 -22.15 10.82
CA ILE A 215 -1.54 -21.52 9.73
C ILE A 215 -2.12 -22.58 8.79
N ASP A 216 -3.21 -22.23 8.09
CA ASP A 216 -3.81 -23.16 7.16
C ASP A 216 -2.89 -23.44 5.97
N LYS A 217 -2.88 -24.71 5.54
CA LYS A 217 -2.04 -25.16 4.42
C LYS A 217 -2.41 -24.45 3.12
N THR A 218 -3.69 -24.15 2.90
CA THR A 218 -4.16 -23.47 1.70
C THR A 218 -3.51 -22.09 1.52
N PHE A 219 -3.43 -21.30 2.59
CA PHE A 219 -2.78 -19.99 2.59
C PHE A 219 -1.27 -20.11 2.36
N LEU A 220 -0.59 -21.07 2.98
CA LEU A 220 0.84 -21.31 2.72
C LEU A 220 1.10 -21.71 1.27
N THR A 221 0.32 -22.65 0.73
CA THR A 221 0.44 -23.08 -0.67
C THR A 221 0.24 -21.90 -1.62
N ASN A 222 -0.81 -21.09 -1.41
CA ASN A 222 -1.04 -19.90 -2.23
C ASN A 222 0.09 -18.86 -2.08
N SER A 223 0.69 -18.73 -0.90
CA SER A 223 1.82 -17.84 -0.67
C SER A 223 3.06 -18.31 -1.44
N TYR A 224 3.39 -19.60 -1.39
CA TYR A 224 4.50 -20.14 -2.18
C TYR A 224 4.24 -20.12 -3.69
N LEU A 225 2.98 -20.32 -4.10
CA LEU A 225 2.58 -20.16 -5.50
C LEU A 225 2.79 -18.72 -5.97
N THR A 226 2.52 -17.72 -5.12
CA THR A 226 2.79 -16.30 -5.41
C THR A 226 4.27 -16.10 -5.71
N LEU A 227 5.18 -16.61 -4.87
CA LEU A 227 6.62 -16.54 -5.14
C LEU A 227 7.03 -17.29 -6.41
N ALA A 228 6.50 -18.50 -6.60
CA ALA A 228 6.78 -19.29 -7.79
C ALA A 228 6.34 -18.57 -9.07
N LEU A 229 5.19 -17.89 -9.03
CA LEU A 229 4.68 -17.11 -10.16
C LEU A 229 5.56 -15.89 -10.45
N ILE A 230 6.01 -15.16 -9.41
CA ILE A 230 6.96 -14.05 -9.59
C ILE A 230 8.29 -14.54 -10.17
N ALA A 231 8.82 -15.66 -9.67
CA ALA A 231 10.04 -16.27 -10.20
C ALA A 231 9.85 -16.73 -11.65
N PHE A 232 8.69 -17.30 -11.99
CA PHE A 232 8.35 -17.67 -13.36
C PHE A 232 8.28 -16.44 -14.28
N CYS A 233 7.63 -15.35 -13.85
CA CYS A 233 7.60 -14.09 -14.58
C CYS A 233 9.02 -13.52 -14.78
N TYR A 234 9.89 -13.63 -13.77
CA TYR A 234 11.29 -13.22 -13.87
C TYR A 234 12.05 -14.06 -14.90
N VAL A 235 11.82 -15.38 -14.95
CA VAL A 235 12.45 -16.25 -15.96
C VAL A 235 12.01 -15.87 -17.37
N LEU A 236 10.70 -15.64 -17.55
CA LEU A 236 10.15 -15.20 -18.84
C LEU A 236 10.70 -13.84 -19.29
N PHE A 237 10.96 -12.94 -18.34
CA PHE A 237 11.60 -11.65 -18.61
C PHE A 237 13.10 -11.80 -18.93
N ALA A 238 13.88 -12.36 -18.00
CA ALA A 238 15.34 -12.28 -18.04
C ALA A 238 16.00 -13.29 -19.00
N PHE A 239 15.41 -14.47 -19.19
CA PHE A 239 16.03 -15.55 -19.98
C PHE A 239 15.31 -15.84 -21.29
N VAL A 240 13.98 -15.68 -21.32
CA VAL A 240 13.18 -15.94 -22.53
C VAL A 240 12.97 -14.67 -23.36
N GLY A 241 12.99 -13.48 -22.73
CA GLY A 241 12.69 -12.21 -23.39
C GLY A 241 11.22 -12.05 -23.80
N TYR A 242 10.30 -12.78 -23.15
CA TYR A 242 8.87 -12.74 -23.46
C TYR A 242 8.19 -11.47 -22.91
N PHE A 243 8.55 -11.07 -21.68
CA PHE A 243 8.03 -9.86 -21.06
C PHE A 243 9.00 -8.68 -21.26
N SER A 244 8.46 -7.48 -21.47
CA SER A 244 9.23 -6.25 -21.26
C SER A 244 9.47 -6.02 -19.76
N LEU A 245 10.43 -5.17 -19.42
CA LEU A 245 10.69 -4.80 -18.03
C LEU A 245 9.44 -4.22 -17.35
N THR A 246 8.75 -3.29 -18.01
CA THR A 246 7.47 -2.73 -17.54
C THR A 246 6.42 -3.81 -17.27
N ALA A 247 6.28 -4.79 -18.17
CA ALA A 247 5.31 -5.86 -18.01
C ALA A 247 5.64 -6.73 -16.80
N PHE A 248 6.92 -7.09 -16.62
CA PHE A 248 7.40 -7.82 -15.45
C PHE A 248 7.12 -7.05 -14.15
N GLU A 249 7.47 -5.77 -14.09
CA GLU A 249 7.27 -4.91 -12.91
C GLU A 249 5.79 -4.76 -12.55
N LEU A 250 4.92 -4.52 -13.54
CA LEU A 250 3.48 -4.36 -13.32
C LEU A 250 2.82 -5.67 -12.88
N ILE A 251 3.15 -6.79 -13.52
CA ILE A 251 2.62 -8.11 -13.14
C ILE A 251 3.12 -8.50 -11.75
N GLY A 252 4.41 -8.32 -11.47
CA GLY A 252 5.01 -8.56 -10.16
C GLY A 252 4.36 -7.72 -9.06
N PHE A 253 4.09 -6.45 -9.35
CA PHE A 253 3.34 -5.55 -8.46
C PHE A 253 1.92 -6.10 -8.20
N ILE A 254 1.15 -6.45 -9.24
CA ILE A 254 -0.22 -6.97 -9.10
C ILE A 254 -0.24 -8.28 -8.29
N ILE A 255 0.68 -9.20 -8.55
CA ILE A 255 0.78 -10.48 -7.82
C ILE A 255 1.09 -10.23 -6.34
N THR A 256 2.10 -9.41 -6.06
CA THR A 256 2.52 -9.06 -4.70
C THR A 256 1.40 -8.33 -3.94
N PHE A 257 0.71 -7.42 -4.62
CA PHE A 257 -0.44 -6.70 -4.10
C PHE A 257 -1.62 -7.64 -3.80
N GLY A 258 -1.94 -8.56 -4.70
CA GLY A 258 -2.96 -9.59 -4.49
C GLY A 258 -2.65 -10.46 -3.27
N TRP A 259 -1.39 -10.86 -3.11
CA TRP A 259 -0.93 -11.58 -1.93
C TRP A 259 -1.07 -10.77 -0.64
N LEU A 260 -0.74 -9.46 -0.66
CA LEU A 260 -0.91 -8.59 0.50
C LEU A 260 -2.37 -8.56 0.98
N LEU A 261 -3.33 -8.49 0.05
CA LEU A 261 -4.75 -8.55 0.38
C LEU A 261 -5.16 -9.90 0.98
N MET A 262 -4.64 -11.01 0.44
CA MET A 262 -4.85 -12.34 1.00
C MET A 262 -4.26 -12.46 2.42
N PHE A 263 -3.05 -11.95 2.63
CA PHE A 263 -2.37 -11.91 3.92
C PHE A 263 -3.19 -11.11 4.95
N VAL A 264 -3.60 -9.89 4.61
CA VAL A 264 -4.41 -9.04 5.50
C VAL A 264 -5.74 -9.69 5.84
N ARG A 265 -6.41 -10.32 4.87
CA ARG A 265 -7.64 -11.08 5.11
C ARG A 265 -7.38 -12.22 6.09
N LYS A 266 -6.27 -12.95 5.92
CA LYS A 266 -5.91 -14.05 6.81
C LYS A 266 -5.61 -13.57 8.23
N ILE A 267 -4.84 -12.50 8.40
CA ILE A 267 -4.60 -11.91 9.73
C ILE A 267 -5.91 -11.48 10.38
N SER A 268 -6.79 -10.81 9.63
CA SER A 268 -8.09 -10.35 10.14
C SER A 268 -8.99 -11.50 10.60
N MET A 269 -8.90 -12.67 9.96
CA MET A 269 -9.61 -13.86 10.41
C MET A 269 -9.02 -14.42 11.71
N MET A 270 -7.69 -14.52 11.81
CA MET A 270 -7.02 -15.03 13.00
C MET A 270 -7.19 -14.11 14.22
N SER A 271 -7.23 -12.79 14.01
CA SER A 271 -7.45 -11.84 15.10
C SER A 271 -8.88 -11.86 15.66
N LYS A 272 -9.87 -12.18 14.82
CA LYS A 272 -11.28 -12.34 15.24
C LYS A 272 -11.54 -13.64 15.99
N VAL A 273 -10.95 -14.76 15.55
CA VAL A 273 -11.13 -16.08 16.18
C VAL A 273 -10.62 -16.12 17.63
N GLY A 274 -9.64 -15.29 18.01
CA GLY A 274 -9.18 -15.22 19.41
C GLY A 274 -9.97 -14.26 20.30
N GLN A 275 -11.09 -13.71 19.84
CA GLN A 275 -12.03 -12.90 20.66
C GLN A 275 -13.27 -13.69 21.09
N THR A 276 -13.49 -14.87 20.53
CA THR A 276 -14.53 -15.85 20.93
C THR A 276 -13.95 -16.89 21.84
#